data_AF-W9SVP7-F1
#
_entry.id   AF-W9SVP7-F1
#
_cell.length_a   1.000
_cell.length_b   1.000
_cell.length_c   1.000
_cell.angle_alpha   90.00
_cell.angle_beta   90.00
_cell.angle_gamma   90.00
#
_symmetry.space_group_name_H-M   'P 1'
#
loop_
_entity.id
_entity.type
_entity.pdbx_description
1 polymer ?
#
loop_
_entity_poly.entity_id
_entity_poly.type
_entity_poly.pdbx_seq_one_letter_code
_entity_poly.pdbx_strand_id
1 'polypeptide(L)'
;MLRGRLIPWPWTLNVAGTPQRYATRAEACAGLHRALAHTPANRIDAGLGQVNLGYHTHRYTQPCELLDPYRNLAIAAEILREQHTPGEDWLLAIGRYHRPAGGAPAARYRRSVHRHLTRVLDPGVPVPTLQATTP
;
A
#
# COMPACT_ATOMS: atom_id res chain seq x y z
N MET A 1 12.45 -5.06 -9.34
CA MET A 1 12.62 -4.32 -10.60
C MET A 1 12.51 -5.33 -11.72
N LEU A 2 11.71 -5.06 -12.75
CA LEU A 2 11.66 -5.90 -13.95
C LEU A 2 12.24 -5.07 -15.09
N ARG A 3 13.36 -5.50 -15.69
CA ARG A 3 14.05 -4.79 -16.77
C ARG A 3 14.37 -3.31 -16.44
N GLY A 4 14.89 -3.05 -15.24
CA GLY A 4 15.24 -1.69 -14.79
C GLY A 4 14.04 -0.78 -14.46
N ARG A 5 12.80 -1.27 -14.57
CA ARG A 5 11.58 -0.53 -14.22
C ARG A 5 11.02 -0.98 -12.88
N LEU A 6 10.59 -0.01 -12.07
CA LEU A 6 9.81 -0.26 -10.87
C LEU A 6 8.37 -0.60 -11.30
N ILE A 7 8.02 -1.88 -11.28
CA ILE A 7 6.66 -2.35 -11.58
C ILE A 7 5.99 -2.73 -10.26
N PRO A 8 4.79 -2.20 -9.97
CA PRO A 8 4.05 -2.60 -8.79
C PRO A 8 3.66 -4.09 -8.92
N TRP A 9 3.80 -4.84 -7.83
CA TRP A 9 3.64 -6.29 -7.85
C TRP A 9 2.39 -6.69 -7.06
N PRO A 10 1.33 -7.20 -7.70
CA PRO A 10 0.02 -7.35 -7.07
C PRO A 10 -0.03 -8.45 -6.01
N TRP A 11 0.87 -9.43 -6.10
CA TRP A 11 0.95 -10.55 -5.16
C TRP A 11 2.01 -10.26 -4.09
N THR A 12 1.83 -9.11 -3.43
CA THR A 12 2.68 -8.63 -2.34
C THR A 12 1.88 -8.65 -1.03
N LEU A 13 2.49 -9.18 0.02
CA LEU A 13 2.01 -9.08 1.39
C LEU A 13 2.99 -8.25 2.22
N ASN A 14 2.48 -7.51 3.20
CA ASN A 14 3.26 -7.02 4.32
C ASN A 14 2.77 -7.76 5.57
N VAL A 15 3.62 -8.58 6.18
CA VAL A 15 3.29 -9.34 7.38
C VAL A 15 4.08 -8.76 8.54
N ALA A 16 3.40 -8.02 9.40
CA ALA A 16 3.96 -7.40 10.61
C ALA A 16 5.18 -6.49 10.35
N GLY A 17 5.27 -5.86 9.18
CA GLY A 17 6.40 -5.03 8.75
C GLY A 17 7.35 -5.75 7.77
N THR A 18 7.17 -7.05 7.54
CA THR A 18 8.02 -7.86 6.66
C THR A 18 7.37 -7.99 5.27
N PRO A 19 7.98 -7.43 4.21
CA PRO A 19 7.45 -7.56 2.85
C PRO A 19 7.70 -8.98 2.31
N GLN A 20 6.69 -9.56 1.68
CA GLN A 20 6.74 -10.86 1.01
C GLN A 20 6.16 -10.71 -0.40
N ARG A 21 6.84 -11.26 -1.41
CA ARG A 21 6.39 -11.21 -2.81
C ARG A 21 6.33 -12.62 -3.38
N TYR A 22 5.25 -12.92 -4.07
CA TYR A 22 4.97 -14.25 -4.60
C TYR A 22 4.88 -14.24 -6.12
N ALA A 23 5.21 -15.34 -6.79
CA ALA A 23 5.21 -15.38 -8.25
C ALA A 23 3.79 -15.42 -8.81
N THR A 24 2.81 -15.92 -8.04
CA THR A 24 1.42 -16.05 -8.48
C THR A 24 0.42 -15.62 -7.40
N ARG A 25 -0.84 -15.37 -7.82
CA ARG A 25 -1.96 -15.13 -6.91
C ARG A 25 -2.18 -16.29 -5.94
N ALA A 26 -2.09 -17.52 -6.44
CA ALA A 26 -2.30 -18.73 -5.65
C ALA A 26 -1.27 -18.88 -4.55
N GLU A 27 0.02 -18.65 -4.86
CA GLU A 27 1.10 -18.66 -3.87
C GLU A 27 0.93 -17.57 -2.81
N ALA A 28 0.56 -16.35 -3.21
CA ALA A 28 0.26 -15.28 -2.27
C ALA A 28 -0.94 -15.60 -1.38
N CYS A 29 -1.99 -16.22 -1.92
CA CYS A 29 -3.15 -16.63 -1.13
C CYS A 29 -2.76 -17.70 -0.10
N ALA A 30 -1.97 -18.70 -0.50
CA ALA A 30 -1.42 -19.69 0.43
C ALA A 30 -0.52 -19.05 1.51
N GLY A 31 0.33 -18.08 1.12
CA GLY A 31 1.13 -17.28 2.05
C GLY A 31 0.30 -16.47 3.03
N LEU A 32 -0.79 -15.88 2.55
CA LEU A 32 -1.73 -15.10 3.34
C LEU A 32 -2.41 -15.96 4.40
N HIS A 33 -2.87 -17.17 4.04
CA HIS A 33 -3.44 -18.11 5.00
C HIS A 33 -2.43 -18.54 6.07
N ARG A 34 -1.17 -18.82 5.68
CA ARG A 34 -0.11 -19.13 6.66
C ARG A 34 0.18 -17.97 7.61
N ALA A 35 0.18 -16.74 7.09
CA ALA A 35 0.38 -15.54 7.90
C ALA A 35 -0.77 -15.33 8.89
N LEU A 36 -2.01 -15.48 8.45
CA LEU A 36 -3.21 -15.36 9.29
C LEU A 36 -3.26 -16.39 10.43
N ALA A 37 -2.63 -17.55 10.27
CA ALA A 37 -2.56 -18.55 11.33
C ALA A 37 -1.72 -18.12 12.55
N HIS A 38 -0.80 -17.15 12.38
CA HIS A 38 0.17 -16.77 13.43
C HIS A 38 0.31 -15.27 13.65
N THR A 39 -0.34 -14.44 12.83
CA THR A 39 -0.25 -12.97 12.89
C THR A 39 -1.66 -12.38 12.89
N PRO A 40 -1.97 -11.46 13.82
CA PRO A 40 -3.25 -10.74 13.81
C PRO A 40 -3.51 -10.05 12.46
N ALA A 41 -4.73 -10.14 11.95
CA ALA A 41 -5.10 -9.61 10.64
C ALA A 41 -4.82 -8.10 10.49
N ASN A 42 -4.91 -7.33 11.58
CA ASN A 42 -4.61 -5.89 11.57
C ASN A 42 -3.11 -5.57 11.41
N ARG A 43 -2.24 -6.58 11.41
CA ARG A 43 -0.82 -6.48 11.10
C ARG A 43 -0.46 -7.05 9.73
N ILE A 44 -1.46 -7.32 8.89
CA ILE A 44 -1.25 -7.85 7.54
C ILE A 44 -1.88 -6.90 6.53
N ASP A 45 -1.09 -6.47 5.56
CA ASP A 45 -1.54 -5.70 4.40
C ASP A 45 -1.35 -6.52 3.12
N ALA A 46 -2.28 -6.39 2.17
CA ALA A 46 -2.25 -7.16 0.93
C ALA A 46 -2.44 -6.30 -0.32
N GLY A 47 -1.81 -6.74 -1.40
CA GLY A 47 -2.06 -6.24 -2.75
C GLY A 47 -1.43 -4.87 -3.07
N LEU A 48 -1.81 -4.31 -4.21
CA LEU A 48 -1.21 -3.10 -4.77
C LEU A 48 -1.37 -1.86 -3.87
N GLY A 49 -2.56 -1.68 -3.30
CA GLY A 49 -2.89 -0.61 -2.37
C GLY A 49 -2.45 -0.88 -0.94
N GLN A 50 -1.91 -2.07 -0.64
CA GLN A 50 -1.56 -2.50 0.73
C GLN A 50 -2.75 -2.31 1.68
N VAL A 51 -3.90 -2.87 1.31
CA VAL A 51 -5.13 -2.82 2.12
C VAL A 51 -4.96 -3.72 3.33
N ASN A 52 -5.16 -3.16 4.53
CA ASN A 52 -5.05 -3.90 5.78
C ASN A 52 -6.21 -4.88 5.99
N LEU A 53 -5.89 -6.14 6.28
CA LEU A 53 -6.90 -7.18 6.44
C LEU A 53 -7.78 -6.95 7.67
N GLY A 54 -7.20 -6.56 8.80
CA GLY A 54 -7.96 -6.41 10.05
C GLY A 54 -8.89 -5.21 10.07
N TYR A 55 -8.46 -4.08 9.49
CA TYR A 55 -9.25 -2.84 9.52
C TYR A 55 -10.35 -2.77 8.45
N HIS A 56 -10.23 -3.53 7.36
CA HIS A 56 -11.14 -3.47 6.21
C HIS A 56 -11.87 -4.78 5.94
N THR A 57 -12.09 -5.60 6.97
CA THR A 57 -12.78 -6.90 6.87
C THR A 57 -14.16 -6.82 6.21
N HIS A 58 -14.86 -5.70 6.34
CA HIS A 58 -16.19 -5.47 5.74
C HIS A 58 -16.15 -5.23 4.22
N ARG A 59 -14.98 -5.15 3.58
CA ARG A 59 -14.83 -4.81 2.14
C ARG A 59 -14.61 -6.00 1.22
N TYR A 60 -14.42 -7.18 1.79
CA TYR A 60 -14.18 -8.41 1.05
C TYR A 60 -14.88 -9.57 1.77
N THR A 61 -15.20 -10.64 1.04
CA THR A 61 -15.79 -11.83 1.64
C THR A 61 -14.71 -12.80 2.10
N GLN A 62 -13.62 -12.94 1.34
CA GLN A 62 -12.44 -13.72 1.71
C GLN A 62 -11.14 -12.92 1.53
N PRO A 63 -10.13 -13.09 2.41
CA PRO A 63 -8.89 -12.29 2.38
C PRO A 63 -8.15 -12.31 1.02
N CYS A 64 -8.19 -13.43 0.30
CA CYS A 64 -7.51 -13.57 -0.98
C CYS A 64 -8.13 -12.74 -2.12
N GLU A 65 -9.30 -12.12 -1.92
CA GLU A 65 -9.83 -11.11 -2.85
C GLU A 65 -8.92 -9.88 -2.93
N LEU A 66 -8.20 -9.54 -1.85
CA LEU A 66 -7.26 -8.43 -1.84
C LEU A 66 -6.02 -8.68 -2.73
N LEU A 67 -5.85 -9.89 -3.26
CA LEU A 67 -4.78 -10.24 -4.20
C LEU A 67 -5.23 -10.15 -5.67
N ASP A 68 -6.51 -9.86 -5.93
CA ASP A 68 -6.95 -9.38 -7.24
C ASP A 68 -6.57 -7.90 -7.39
N PRO A 69 -5.78 -7.52 -8.40
CA PRO A 69 -5.25 -6.16 -8.50
C PRO A 69 -6.34 -5.10 -8.68
N TYR A 70 -7.40 -5.39 -9.43
CA TYR A 70 -8.46 -4.43 -9.70
C TYR A 70 -9.37 -4.27 -8.49
N ARG A 71 -9.76 -5.37 -7.84
CA ARG A 71 -10.54 -5.34 -6.60
C ARG A 71 -9.79 -4.60 -5.50
N ASN A 72 -8.48 -4.85 -5.36
CA ASN A 72 -7.65 -4.20 -4.37
C ASN A 72 -7.56 -2.68 -4.59
N LEU A 73 -7.33 -2.25 -5.83
CA LEU A 73 -7.28 -0.82 -6.18
C LEU A 73 -8.64 -0.14 -6.02
N ALA A 74 -9.75 -0.82 -6.35
CA ALA A 74 -11.09 -0.31 -6.13
C ALA A 74 -11.35 -0.05 -4.64
N ILE A 75 -11.05 -1.03 -3.78
CA ILE A 75 -11.15 -0.90 -2.32
C ILE A 75 -10.26 0.24 -1.81
N ALA A 76 -9.01 0.32 -2.27
CA ALA A 76 -8.08 1.38 -1.86
C ALA A 76 -8.61 2.78 -2.25
N ALA A 77 -9.19 2.93 -3.44
CA ALA A 77 -9.79 4.17 -3.90
C ALA A 77 -11.01 4.58 -3.08
N GLU A 78 -11.86 3.62 -2.69
CA GLU A 78 -12.99 3.88 -1.79
C GLU A 78 -12.51 4.37 -0.42
N ILE A 79 -11.54 3.68 0.19
CA ILE A 79 -10.96 4.09 1.47
C ILE A 79 -10.36 5.50 1.34
N LEU A 80 -9.60 5.78 0.26
CA LEU A 80 -9.00 7.09 0.04
C LEU A 80 -10.07 8.19 -0.09
N ARG A 81 -11.18 7.91 -0.79
CA ARG A 81 -12.32 8.83 -0.92
C ARG A 81 -12.99 9.09 0.42
N GLU A 82 -13.14 8.08 1.27
CA GLU A 82 -13.70 8.24 2.62
C GLU A 82 -12.78 9.01 3.56
N GLN A 83 -11.47 8.95 3.33
CA GLN A 83 -10.51 9.79 4.03
C GLN A 83 -10.46 11.23 3.47
N HIS A 84 -11.17 11.53 2.39
CA HIS A 84 -11.19 12.85 1.77
C HIS A 84 -12.35 13.72 2.29
N THR A 85 -12.04 14.97 2.62
CA THR A 85 -12.95 16.02 3.02
C THR A 85 -13.11 16.99 1.85
N PRO A 86 -14.34 17.33 1.41
CA PRO A 86 -14.55 18.24 0.29
C PRO A 86 -13.77 19.56 0.43
N GLY A 87 -13.06 19.95 -0.64
CA GLY A 87 -12.25 21.17 -0.67
C GLY A 87 -10.83 21.02 -0.09
N GLU A 88 -10.46 19.88 0.49
CA GLU A 88 -9.11 19.67 0.99
C GLU A 88 -8.14 19.12 -0.07
N ASP A 89 -6.84 19.31 0.16
CA ASP A 89 -5.77 18.67 -0.60
C ASP A 89 -5.78 17.14 -0.43
N TRP A 90 -5.82 16.40 -1.54
CA TRP A 90 -5.72 14.94 -1.59
C TRP A 90 -4.49 14.37 -0.86
N LEU A 91 -3.39 15.12 -0.75
CA LEU A 91 -2.23 14.69 0.02
C LEU A 91 -2.55 14.52 1.52
N LEU A 92 -3.51 15.26 2.07
CA LEU A 92 -4.00 15.06 3.43
C LEU A 92 -4.78 13.74 3.55
N ALA A 93 -5.68 13.46 2.59
CA ALA A 93 -6.41 12.20 2.52
C ALA A 93 -5.47 11.00 2.38
N ILE A 94 -4.40 11.12 1.59
CA ILE A 94 -3.35 10.10 1.45
C ILE A 94 -2.64 9.84 2.79
N GLY A 95 -2.38 10.88 3.59
CA GLY A 95 -1.82 10.73 4.93
C GLY A 95 -2.75 9.93 5.84
N ARG A 96 -4.04 10.24 5.81
CA ARG A 96 -5.07 9.55 6.61
C ARG A 96 -5.34 8.13 6.12
N TYR A 97 -5.27 7.86 4.82
CA TYR A 97 -5.32 6.50 4.26
C TYR A 97 -4.31 5.58 4.94
N HIS A 98 -3.06 6.05 5.10
CA HIS A 98 -2.02 5.26 5.77
C HIS A 98 -2.15 5.24 7.30
N ARG A 99 -2.52 6.38 7.90
CA ARG A 99 -2.69 6.50 9.34
C ARG A 99 -3.83 7.47 9.64
N PRO A 100 -5.06 6.97 9.87
CA PRO A 100 -6.23 7.84 10.08
C PRO A 100 -6.07 8.80 11.27
N ALA A 101 -5.35 8.38 12.32
CA ALA A 101 -5.01 9.20 13.47
C ALA A 101 -4.04 10.37 13.16
N GLY A 102 -3.53 10.48 11.94
CA GLY A 102 -2.63 11.56 11.53
C GLY A 102 -1.24 11.49 12.16
N GLY A 103 -0.70 12.66 12.49
CA GLY A 103 0.59 12.83 13.15
C GLY A 103 1.82 12.58 12.26
N ALA A 104 2.97 12.42 12.91
CA ALA A 104 4.25 12.25 12.23
C ALA A 104 4.30 11.08 11.22
N PRO A 105 3.68 9.90 11.47
CA PRO A 105 3.62 8.82 10.49
C PRO A 105 2.86 9.21 9.21
N ALA A 106 1.66 9.81 9.34
CA ALA A 106 0.88 10.28 8.19
C ALA A 106 1.65 11.34 7.40
N ALA A 107 2.29 12.28 8.08
CA ALA A 107 3.09 13.33 7.44
C ALA A 107 4.30 12.78 6.68
N ARG A 108 4.99 11.77 7.23
CA ARG A 108 6.09 11.07 6.54
C ARG A 108 5.60 10.34 5.29
N TYR A 109 4.49 9.62 5.40
CA TYR A 109 3.90 8.90 4.28
C TYR A 109 3.47 9.84 3.16
N ARG A 110 2.74 10.92 3.50
CA ARG A 110 2.36 11.98 2.56
C ARG A 110 3.54 12.54 1.79
N ARG A 111 4.66 12.88 2.47
CA ARG A 111 5.88 13.37 1.79
C ARG A 111 6.47 12.34 0.83
N SER A 112 6.45 11.06 1.22
CA SER A 112 6.92 9.98 0.34
C SER A 112 6.06 9.87 -0.92
N VAL A 113 4.73 9.87 -0.76
CA VAL A 113 3.79 9.80 -1.89
C VAL A 113 3.90 11.04 -2.77
N HIS A 114 3.97 12.25 -2.20
CA HIS A 114 4.15 13.48 -2.98
C HIS A 114 5.40 13.41 -3.88
N ARG A 115 6.55 13.00 -3.34
CA ARG A 115 7.78 12.78 -4.12
C ARG A 115 7.60 11.75 -5.24
N HIS A 116 6.76 10.74 -5.03
CA HIS A 116 6.48 9.72 -6.06
C HIS A 116 5.54 10.26 -7.12
N LEU A 117 4.50 10.98 -6.72
CA LEU A 117 3.52 11.59 -7.60
C LEU A 117 4.16 12.62 -8.51
N THR A 118 5.01 13.51 -7.99
CA THR A 118 5.74 14.50 -8.81
C THR A 118 6.55 13.81 -9.93
N ARG A 119 7.20 12.68 -9.64
CA ARG A 119 7.96 11.92 -10.66
C ARG A 119 7.09 11.27 -11.73
N VAL A 120 5.85 10.92 -11.40
CA VAL A 120 4.90 10.34 -12.35
C VAL A 120 4.27 11.44 -13.22
N LEU A 121 4.00 12.60 -12.63
CA LEU A 121 3.39 13.74 -13.31
C LEU A 121 4.38 14.56 -14.15
N ASP A 122 5.67 14.56 -13.77
CA ASP A 122 6.74 15.22 -14.51
C ASP A 122 7.88 14.22 -14.80
N PRO A 123 7.81 13.51 -15.95
CA PRO A 123 8.80 12.50 -16.32
C PRO A 123 10.19 13.07 -16.64
N GLY A 124 10.34 14.40 -16.74
CA GLY A 124 11.56 15.08 -17.19
C GLY A 124 12.57 15.41 -16.10
N VAL A 125 12.24 15.25 -14.82
CA VAL A 125 13.12 15.63 -13.69
C VAL A 125 13.95 14.43 -13.20
N PRO A 126 15.30 14.49 -13.27
CA PRO A 126 16.17 13.43 -12.76
C PRO A 126 15.99 13.23 -11.25
N VAL A 127 15.95 11.97 -10.82
CA VAL A 127 15.84 11.62 -9.39
C VAL A 127 17.18 11.90 -8.70
N PRO A 128 17.23 12.69 -7.61
CA PRO A 128 18.41 12.72 -6.76
C PRO A 128 18.62 11.33 -6.17
N THR A 129 19.77 10.74 -6.44
CA THR A 129 20.19 9.47 -5.86
C THR A 129 20.14 9.63 -4.34
N LEU A 130 19.27 8.88 -3.67
CA LEU A 130 19.33 8.75 -2.21
C LEU A 130 20.63 8.02 -1.90
N GLN A 131 21.73 8.76 -1.72
CA GLN A 131 22.89 8.23 -1.04
C GLN A 131 22.46 7.93 0.39
N ALA A 132 22.57 6.66 0.77
CA ALA A 132 22.44 6.25 2.15
C ALA A 132 23.60 6.85 2.95
N THR A 133 23.37 8.00 3.57
CA THR A 133 24.22 8.48 4.66
C THR A 133 23.72 7.85 5.95
N THR A 134 24.36 6.75 6.34
CA THR A 134 24.38 6.21 7.70
C THR A 134 25.37 7.04 8.52
N PRO A 135 25.09 7.41 9.78
CA PRO A 135 26.15 7.61 10.77
C PRO A 135 26.66 6.27 11.31
#